data_AF-A0A7D9K7T1-F1
#
_entry.id   AF-A0A7D9K7T1-F1
#
_cell.length_a   1.000
_cell.length_b   1.000
_cell.length_c   1.000
_cell.angle_alpha   90.00
_cell.angle_beta   90.00
_cell.angle_gamma   90.00
#
_symmetry.space_group_name_H-M   'P 1'
#
loop_
_entity.id
_entity.type
_entity.pdbx_description
1 polymer ?
#
loop_
_entity_poly.entity_id
_entity_poly.type
_entity_poly.pdbx_seq_one_letter_code
_entity_poly.pdbx_strand_id
1 'polypeptide(L)'
;MKSSPEFQAYVKHTAELKRVQLDSTPRPEKLSFFINVYNALVIHANVVNGPPVSLWQRYKFFNVVSYIIGGHMYSLHDIESGILRANRRAVASFFRPFSKTDPRLAIALPEPEPMIHFALVCGAKSCPPIKTYTPQ
;
A
#
# COMPACT_ATOMS: atom_id res chain seq x y z
N MET A 1 -3.58 -22.05 2.45
CA MET A 1 -3.85 -20.59 2.33
C MET A 1 -3.99 -20.15 0.88
N LYS A 2 -2.99 -20.27 -0.01
CA LYS A 2 -3.14 -19.81 -1.42
C LYS A 2 -4.29 -20.45 -2.20
N SER A 3 -4.59 -21.72 -1.93
CA SER A 3 -5.66 -22.48 -2.57
C SER A 3 -7.02 -22.34 -1.91
N SER A 4 -7.14 -21.54 -0.84
CA SER A 4 -8.41 -21.42 -0.12
C SER A 4 -9.40 -20.55 -0.90
N PRO A 5 -10.72 -20.85 -0.84
CA PRO A 5 -11.73 -20.08 -1.55
C PRO A 5 -11.78 -18.62 -1.09
N GLU A 6 -11.49 -18.35 0.19
CA GLU A 6 -11.44 -17.00 0.74
C GLU A 6 -10.30 -16.19 0.13
N PHE A 7 -9.13 -16.81 -0.07
CA PHE A 7 -8.01 -16.14 -0.71
C PHE A 7 -8.27 -15.90 -2.21
N GLN A 8 -8.95 -16.81 -2.89
CA GLN A 8 -9.39 -16.57 -4.27
C GLN A 8 -10.37 -15.41 -4.37
N ALA A 9 -11.35 -15.32 -3.45
CA ALA A 9 -12.26 -14.18 -3.38
C ALA A 9 -11.49 -12.87 -3.11
N TYR A 10 -10.54 -12.90 -2.18
CA TYR A 10 -9.65 -11.77 -1.89
C TYR A 10 -8.89 -11.29 -3.16
N VAL A 11 -8.32 -12.22 -3.94
CA VAL A 11 -7.63 -11.88 -5.20
C VAL A 11 -8.60 -11.28 -6.22
N LYS A 12 -9.83 -11.81 -6.31
CA LYS A 12 -10.87 -11.26 -7.19
C LYS A 12 -11.27 -9.84 -6.77
N HIS A 13 -11.46 -9.58 -5.49
CA HIS A 13 -11.83 -8.24 -4.99
C HIS A 13 -10.71 -7.22 -5.20
N THR A 14 -9.45 -7.60 -4.97
CA THR A 14 -8.31 -6.71 -5.18
C THR A 14 -8.07 -6.41 -6.67
N ALA A 15 -8.53 -7.26 -7.59
CA ALA A 15 -8.48 -6.97 -9.02
C ALA A 15 -9.39 -5.81 -9.45
N GLU A 16 -10.48 -5.52 -8.72
CA GLU A 16 -11.37 -4.39 -9.02
C GLU A 16 -10.73 -3.02 -8.73
N LEU A 17 -9.63 -2.98 -7.95
CA LEU A 17 -8.86 -1.74 -7.70
C LEU A 17 -8.42 -1.05 -8.99
N LYS A 18 -8.24 -1.82 -10.08
CA LYS A 18 -7.88 -1.31 -11.41
C LYS A 18 -8.84 -0.25 -11.93
N ARG A 19 -10.10 -0.28 -11.51
CA ARG A 19 -11.20 0.58 -12.00
C ARG A 19 -11.55 1.74 -11.07
N VAL A 20 -10.89 1.84 -9.91
CA VAL A 20 -11.18 2.89 -8.92
C VAL A 20 -10.76 4.26 -9.45
N GLN A 21 -11.64 5.26 -9.29
CA GLN A 21 -11.35 6.65 -9.59
C GLN A 21 -10.98 7.38 -8.30
N LEU A 22 -9.84 8.09 -8.29
CA LEU A 22 -9.27 8.71 -7.08
C LEU A 22 -9.12 10.24 -7.19
N ASP A 23 -9.44 10.82 -8.34
CA ASP A 23 -9.13 12.22 -8.68
C ASP A 23 -9.87 13.22 -7.79
N SER A 24 -11.09 12.88 -7.36
CA SER A 24 -11.96 13.75 -6.56
C SER A 24 -12.21 13.22 -5.14
N THR A 25 -11.42 12.26 -4.67
CA THR A 25 -11.65 11.64 -3.36
C THR A 25 -11.17 12.55 -2.22
N PRO A 26 -12.02 12.87 -1.23
CA PRO A 26 -11.63 13.64 -0.06
C PRO A 26 -10.47 13.00 0.72
N ARG A 27 -9.70 13.84 1.44
CA ARG A 27 -8.57 13.39 2.27
C ARG A 27 -8.89 12.18 3.17
N PRO A 28 -9.97 12.17 4.01
CA PRO A 28 -10.21 11.06 4.93
C PRO A 28 -10.50 9.73 4.22
N GLU A 29 -11.26 9.78 3.13
CA GLU A 29 -11.57 8.59 2.30
C GLU A 29 -10.33 8.08 1.59
N LYS A 30 -9.51 8.98 1.05
CA LYS A 30 -8.25 8.62 0.41
C LYS A 30 -7.30 7.97 1.42
N LEU A 31 -7.22 8.52 2.63
CA LEU A 31 -6.39 8.00 3.70
C LEU A 31 -6.81 6.58 4.09
N SER A 32 -8.10 6.36 4.38
CA SER A 32 -8.62 5.04 4.76
C SER A 32 -8.45 4.02 3.62
N PHE A 33 -8.71 4.43 2.38
CA PHE A 33 -8.52 3.60 1.20
C PHE A 33 -7.07 3.12 1.08
N PHE A 34 -6.09 4.02 1.07
CA PHE A 34 -4.69 3.65 0.87
C PHE A 34 -4.09 2.88 2.05
N ILE A 35 -4.52 3.15 3.29
CA ILE A 35 -4.15 2.34 4.46
C ILE A 35 -4.65 0.90 4.28
N ASN A 36 -5.92 0.74 3.93
CA ASN A 36 -6.52 -0.57 3.73
C ASN A 36 -5.85 -1.33 2.58
N VAL A 37 -5.61 -0.65 1.45
CA VAL A 37 -4.93 -1.23 0.28
C VAL A 37 -3.50 -1.63 0.60
N TYR A 38 -2.74 -0.81 1.35
CA TYR A 38 -1.39 -1.17 1.79
C TYR A 38 -1.40 -2.44 2.64
N ASN A 39 -2.23 -2.48 3.67
CA ASN A 39 -2.31 -3.62 4.59
C ASN A 39 -2.77 -4.89 3.84
N ALA A 40 -3.72 -4.74 2.93
CA ALA A 40 -4.15 -5.81 2.05
C ALA A 40 -2.96 -6.32 1.21
N LEU A 41 -2.24 -5.44 0.52
CA LEU A 41 -1.10 -5.80 -0.34
C LEU A 41 0.00 -6.53 0.45
N VAL A 42 0.28 -6.13 1.69
CA VAL A 42 1.21 -6.84 2.58
C VAL A 42 0.73 -8.26 2.88
N ILE A 43 -0.56 -8.46 3.20
CA ILE A 43 -1.13 -9.80 3.41
C ILE A 43 -0.98 -10.64 2.14
N HIS A 44 -1.39 -10.11 0.99
CA HIS A 44 -1.30 -10.80 -0.29
C HIS A 44 0.14 -11.26 -0.56
N ALA A 45 1.08 -10.33 -0.44
CA ALA A 45 2.49 -10.62 -0.68
C ALA A 45 3.07 -11.64 0.29
N ASN A 46 2.70 -11.59 1.57
CA ASN A 46 3.11 -12.61 2.54
C ASN A 46 2.51 -13.98 2.23
N VAL A 47 1.24 -14.05 1.83
CA VAL A 47 0.60 -15.33 1.47
C VAL A 47 1.24 -15.92 0.21
N VAL A 48 1.59 -15.10 -0.78
CA VAL A 48 2.14 -15.54 -2.08
C VAL A 48 3.65 -15.77 -2.06
N ASN A 49 4.42 -14.85 -1.50
CA ASN A 49 5.88 -14.87 -1.54
C ASN A 49 6.53 -15.30 -0.22
N GLY A 50 5.76 -15.36 0.86
CA GLY A 50 6.31 -15.50 2.21
C GLY A 50 6.91 -14.19 2.75
N PRO A 51 7.24 -14.15 4.05
CA PRO A 51 7.89 -12.99 4.65
C PRO A 51 9.34 -12.86 4.16
N PRO A 52 9.85 -11.64 3.91
CA PRO A 52 11.24 -11.44 3.51
C PRO A 52 12.20 -11.80 4.66
N VAL A 53 13.23 -12.60 4.36
CA VAL A 53 14.22 -13.04 5.35
C VAL A 53 15.54 -12.27 5.29
N SER A 54 15.82 -11.57 4.18
CA SER A 54 17.03 -10.76 4.00
C SER A 54 16.73 -9.29 3.73
N LEU A 55 17.72 -8.41 3.92
CA LEU A 55 17.60 -6.98 3.61
C LEU A 55 17.25 -6.74 2.14
N TRP A 56 17.85 -7.50 1.22
CA TRP A 56 17.57 -7.38 -0.20
C TRP A 56 16.15 -7.83 -0.55
N GLN A 57 15.69 -8.94 0.04
CA GLN A 57 14.31 -9.39 -0.11
C GLN A 57 13.33 -8.38 0.47
N ARG A 58 13.66 -7.74 1.60
CA ARG A 58 12.86 -6.67 2.19
C ARG A 58 12.78 -5.47 1.26
N TYR A 59 13.91 -5.04 0.69
CA TYR A 59 13.93 -3.97 -0.30
C TYR A 59 13.05 -4.30 -1.50
N LYS A 60 13.19 -5.51 -2.08
CA LYS A 60 12.36 -5.98 -3.18
C LYS A 60 10.88 -6.04 -2.80
N PHE A 61 10.56 -6.49 -1.60
CA PHE A 61 9.20 -6.57 -1.09
C PHE A 61 8.53 -5.19 -1.11
N PHE A 62 9.18 -4.16 -0.58
CA PHE A 62 8.56 -2.83 -0.52
C PHE A 62 8.55 -2.08 -1.87
N ASN A 63 9.51 -2.33 -2.76
CA ASN A 63 9.63 -1.57 -4.01
C ASN A 63 9.03 -2.27 -5.25
N VAL A 64 8.80 -3.59 -5.20
CA VAL A 64 8.33 -4.36 -6.37
C VAL A 64 6.90 -4.86 -6.20
N VAL A 65 6.53 -5.30 -5.00
CA VAL A 65 5.16 -5.75 -4.73
C VAL A 65 4.21 -4.58 -4.90
N SER A 66 3.27 -4.72 -5.84
CA SER A 66 2.43 -3.62 -6.29
C SER A 66 1.03 -4.07 -6.64
N TYR A 67 0.08 -3.15 -6.53
CA TYR A 67 -1.23 -3.26 -7.17
C TYR A 67 -1.39 -2.24 -8.29
N ILE A 68 -2.31 -2.53 -9.21
CA ILE A 68 -2.76 -1.55 -10.19
C ILE A 68 -4.04 -0.91 -9.63
N ILE A 69 -4.01 0.40 -9.43
CA ILE A 69 -5.11 1.18 -8.86
C ILE A 69 -5.40 2.33 -9.82
N GLY A 70 -6.64 2.41 -10.31
CA GLY A 70 -7.03 3.45 -11.29
C GLY A 70 -6.11 3.52 -12.51
N GLY A 71 -5.70 2.35 -13.03
CA GLY A 71 -4.79 2.27 -14.19
C GLY A 71 -3.29 2.50 -13.91
N HIS A 72 -2.90 2.88 -12.69
CA HIS A 72 -1.49 3.12 -12.34
C HIS A 72 -0.95 2.06 -11.37
N MET A 73 0.33 1.72 -11.49
CA MET A 73 0.99 0.78 -10.59
C MET A 73 1.42 1.51 -9.31
N TYR A 74 1.15 0.90 -8.16
CA TYR A 74 1.51 1.39 -6.84
C TYR A 74 2.18 0.29 -6.04
N SER A 75 3.47 0.46 -5.76
CA SER A 75 4.19 -0.36 -4.80
C SER A 75 3.84 -0.01 -3.35
N LEU A 76 4.22 -0.86 -2.39
CA LEU A 76 4.10 -0.52 -0.97
C LEU A 76 4.84 0.79 -0.64
N HIS A 77 6.03 0.99 -1.22
CA HIS A 77 6.79 2.22 -1.07
C HIS A 77 6.06 3.43 -1.66
N ASP A 78 5.44 3.28 -2.83
CA ASP A 78 4.67 4.34 -3.49
C ASP A 78 3.46 4.75 -2.63
N ILE A 79 2.77 3.79 -2.04
CA ILE A 79 1.62 4.07 -1.16
C ILE A 79 2.10 4.78 0.12
N GLU A 80 3.10 4.25 0.80
CA GLU A 80 3.58 4.82 2.06
C GLU A 80 4.25 6.18 1.89
N SER A 81 5.28 6.27 1.05
CA SER A 81 6.10 7.48 0.91
C SER A 81 5.54 8.43 -0.16
N GLY A 82 4.98 7.89 -1.23
CA GLY A 82 4.45 8.66 -2.35
C GLY A 82 3.11 9.29 -2.03
N ILE A 83 2.16 8.50 -1.54
CA ILE A 83 0.78 8.97 -1.28
C ILE A 83 0.62 9.47 0.15
N LEU A 84 0.82 8.59 1.13
CA LEU A 84 0.47 8.85 2.54
C LEU A 84 1.39 9.86 3.23
N ARG A 85 2.65 9.96 2.78
CA ARG A 85 3.63 10.94 3.28
C ARG A 85 3.80 12.15 2.35
N ALA A 86 2.83 12.43 1.47
CA ALA A 86 2.86 13.58 0.57
C ALA A 86 4.13 13.65 -0.31
N ASN A 87 4.45 12.55 -0.99
CA ASN A 87 5.62 12.40 -1.86
C ASN A 87 6.96 12.75 -1.18
N ARG A 88 7.07 12.42 0.11
CA ARG A 88 8.28 12.67 0.90
C ARG A 88 9.31 11.59 0.64
N ARG A 89 10.56 12.02 0.48
CA ARG A 89 11.70 11.11 0.35
C ARG A 89 11.83 10.23 1.61
N ALA A 90 11.88 8.91 1.43
CA ALA A 90 12.19 7.99 2.51
C ALA A 90 13.65 8.13 2.95
N VAL A 91 13.94 7.81 4.22
CA VAL A 91 15.27 7.96 4.81
C VAL A 91 16.35 7.20 4.04
N ALA A 92 16.01 6.02 3.51
CA ALA A 92 16.91 5.17 2.74
C ALA A 92 16.85 5.41 1.22
N SER A 93 16.09 6.40 0.75
CA SER A 93 15.96 6.71 -0.69
C SER A 93 16.66 8.01 -1.03
N PHE A 94 17.31 8.04 -2.19
CA PHE A 94 17.92 9.26 -2.74
C PHE A 94 16.90 10.16 -3.42
N PHE A 95 15.81 9.59 -3.95
CA PHE A 95 14.82 10.29 -4.77
C PHE A 95 13.42 10.27 -4.13
N ARG A 96 12.59 11.23 -4.54
CA ARG A 96 11.15 11.20 -4.20
C ARG A 96 10.48 10.06 -5.00
N PRO A 97 9.44 9.41 -4.44
CA PRO A 97 8.71 8.35 -5.14
C PRO A 97 8.15 8.80 -6.50
N PHE A 98 7.58 10.00 -6.58
CA PHE A 98 6.96 10.52 -7.80
C PHE A 98 7.69 11.78 -8.30
N SER A 99 7.96 11.82 -9.61
CA SER A 99 8.44 13.03 -10.29
C SER A 99 7.30 14.03 -10.47
N LYS A 100 7.63 15.28 -10.86
CA LYS A 100 6.60 16.30 -11.20
C LYS A 100 5.74 15.93 -12.41
N THR A 101 6.24 15.03 -13.26
CA THR A 101 5.55 14.56 -14.47
C THR A 101 4.72 13.31 -14.22
N ASP A 102 4.83 12.70 -13.04
CA ASP A 102 4.10 11.49 -12.69
C ASP A 102 2.63 11.83 -12.36
N PRO A 103 1.64 11.27 -13.09
CA PRO A 103 0.23 11.55 -12.81
C PRO A 103 -0.21 11.12 -11.41
N ARG A 104 0.47 10.12 -10.81
CA ARG A 104 0.20 9.65 -9.44
C ARG A 104 0.47 10.73 -8.39
N LEU A 105 1.26 11.75 -8.72
CA LEU A 105 1.53 12.87 -7.82
C LEU A 105 0.26 13.66 -7.48
N ALA A 106 -0.70 13.77 -8.41
CA ALA A 106 -1.97 14.45 -8.15
C ALA A 106 -2.83 13.73 -7.11
N ILE A 107 -2.61 12.43 -6.93
CA ILE A 107 -3.33 11.61 -5.96
C ILE A 107 -2.72 11.76 -4.55
N ALA A 108 -1.46 12.15 -4.42
CA ALA A 108 -0.78 12.24 -3.13
C ALA A 108 -1.52 13.16 -2.13
N LEU A 109 -1.38 12.87 -0.83
CA LEU A 109 -1.93 13.74 0.20
C LEU A 109 -1.25 15.12 0.14
N PRO A 110 -1.99 16.21 0.45
CA PRO A 110 -1.41 17.56 0.47
C PRO A 110 -0.36 17.71 1.57
N GLU A 111 -0.54 17.00 2.68
CA GLU A 111 0.36 17.01 3.84
C GLU A 111 0.61 15.57 4.32
N PRO A 112 1.81 15.28 4.88
CA PRO A 112 2.10 13.97 5.44
C PRO A 112 1.16 13.64 6.60
N GLU A 113 0.59 12.44 6.62
CA GLU A 113 -0.17 11.96 7.78
C GLU A 113 0.80 11.31 8.79
N PRO A 114 1.06 11.92 9.96
CA PRO A 114 2.00 11.36 10.94
C PRO A 114 1.50 10.04 11.57
N MET A 115 0.18 9.82 11.62
CA MET A 115 -0.39 8.65 12.29
C MET A 115 -0.32 7.35 11.48
N ILE A 116 0.14 7.38 10.23
CA ILE A 116 0.18 6.19 9.39
C ILE A 116 1.04 5.06 9.97
N HIS A 117 2.08 5.37 10.76
CA HIS A 117 2.92 4.34 11.36
C HIS A 117 2.18 3.50 12.42
N PHE A 118 1.07 3.99 12.96
CA PHE A 118 0.17 3.21 13.82
C PHE A 118 -0.79 2.34 13.03
N ALA A 119 -1.10 2.71 11.78
CA ALA A 119 -2.12 2.07 10.96
C ALA A 119 -1.55 1.08 9.93
N LEU A 120 -0.30 1.28 9.49
CA LEU A 120 0.36 0.45 8.49
C LEU A 120 1.03 -0.76 9.14
N VAL A 121 0.70 -1.95 8.67
CA VAL A 121 1.29 -3.20 9.14
C VAL A 121 2.39 -3.64 8.18
N CYS A 122 3.60 -3.65 8.72
CA CYS A 122 4.82 -3.96 7.99
C CYS A 122 5.05 -5.47 7.70
N GLY A 123 4.20 -6.34 8.26
CA GLY A 123 4.33 -7.80 8.15
C GLY A 123 5.50 -8.41 8.94
N ALA A 124 6.19 -7.66 9.81
CA ALA A 124 7.22 -8.21 10.70
C ALA A 124 6.61 -9.03 11.85
N LYS A 125 7.37 -9.96 12.43
CA LYS A 125 6.93 -10.77 13.58
C LYS A 125 6.50 -9.94 14.80
N SER A 126 7.08 -8.73 14.95
CA SER A 126 6.74 -7.79 16.02
C SER A 126 5.63 -6.80 15.64
N CYS A 127 5.18 -6.77 14.39
CA CYS A 127 4.06 -5.93 13.98
C CYS A 127 2.75 -6.52 14.56
N PRO A 128 1.83 -5.70 15.10
CA PRO A 128 0.59 -6.19 15.69
C PRO A 128 -0.24 -6.97 14.66
N PRO A 129 -0.98 -8.02 15.08
CA PRO A 129 -1.80 -8.79 14.16
C PRO A 129 -2.87 -7.92 13.52
N ILE A 130 -3.02 -8.02 12.18
CA ILE A 130 -4.07 -7.31 11.45
C ILE A 130 -5.42 -7.86 11.93
N LYS A 131 -6.26 -6.98 12.47
CA LYS A 131 -7.64 -7.29 12.87
C LYS A 131 -8.60 -6.70 11.85
N THR A 132 -9.65 -7.44 11.53
CA THR A 132 -10.78 -6.94 10.74
C THR A 132 -11.69 -6.12 11.65
N TYR A 133 -11.92 -4.85 11.30
CA TYR A 133 -12.83 -3.98 12.03
C TYR A 133 -14.14 -3.86 11.24
N THR A 134 -15.28 -3.98 11.94
CA THR A 134 -16.59 -3.67 11.36
C THR A 134 -16.84 -2.17 11.50
N PRO A 135 -17.28 -1.47 10.43
CA PRO A 135 -17.77 -0.11 10.58
C PRO A 135 -18.97 -0.09 11.53
N GLN A 136 -18.96 0.82 12.50
CA GLN A 136 -20.14 1.19 13.29
C GLN A 136 -20.85 2.35 12.63
#